data_AF-A0A1N7NY79-F1
#
_entry.id   AF-A0A1N7NY79-F1
#
_cell.length_a   1.000
_cell.length_b   1.000
_cell.length_c   1.000
_cell.angle_alpha   90.00
_cell.angle_beta   90.00
_cell.angle_gamma   90.00
#
_symmetry.space_group_name_H-M   'P 1'
#
loop_
_entity.id
_entity.type
_entity.pdbx_description
1 polymer ?
#
loop_
_entity_poly.entity_id
_entity_poly.type
_entity_poly.pdbx_seq_one_letter_code
_entity_poly.pdbx_strand_id
1 'polypeptide(L)'
;MRYFVLILVSILSFAAGAFWFKWQLLESKPVSLTQTLSVQSSSDNIGVLPKGTILYPYSDGPDIETYILFVNSKYLNAIEAVGFENIMTVAPLDGYSE
;
A
#
# COMPACT_ATOMS: atom_id res chain seq x y z
N MET A 1 38.76 12.75 2.47
CA MET A 1 38.72 11.51 1.68
C MET A 1 37.93 10.39 2.36
N ARG A 2 38.33 9.89 3.54
CA ARG A 2 37.69 8.72 4.20
C ARG A 2 36.18 8.88 4.49
N TYR A 3 35.73 10.05 4.95
CA TYR A 3 34.31 10.32 5.20
C TYR A 3 33.47 10.50 3.93
N PHE A 4 34.07 11.04 2.86
CA PHE A 4 33.40 11.20 1.57
C PHE A 4 33.03 9.85 0.96
N VAL A 5 33.92 8.86 1.06
CA VAL A 5 33.65 7.49 0.61
C VAL A 5 32.50 6.86 1.42
N LEU A 6 32.48 7.05 2.73
CA LEU A 6 31.40 6.53 3.59
C LEU A 6 30.05 7.15 3.23
N ILE A 7 29.99 8.48 3.07
CA ILE A 7 28.76 9.18 2.68
C ILE A 7 28.27 8.68 1.30
N LEU A 8 29.18 8.54 0.33
CA LEU A 8 28.84 8.04 -1.00
C LEU A 8 28.27 6.61 -0.95
N VAL A 9 28.91 5.71 -0.20
CA VAL A 9 28.43 4.33 -0.04
C VAL A 9 27.06 4.30 0.64
N SER A 10 26.85 5.11 1.68
CA SER A 10 25.53 5.20 2.35
C SER A 10 24.42 5.68 1.41
N ILE A 11 24.68 6.69 0.58
CA ILE A 11 23.71 7.18 -0.42
C ILE A 11 23.39 6.09 -1.44
N LEU A 12 24.43 5.39 -1.93
CA LEU A 12 24.25 4.30 -2.90
C LEU A 12 23.48 3.12 -2.31
N SER A 13 23.78 2.72 -1.07
CA SER A 13 23.03 1.65 -0.36
C SER A 13 21.58 2.04 -0.12
N PHE A 14 21.30 3.29 0.26
CA PHE A 14 19.93 3.78 0.43
C PHE A 14 19.17 3.79 -0.90
N ALA A 15 19.78 4.30 -1.97
CA ALA A 15 19.16 4.31 -3.30
C ALA A 15 18.90 2.90 -3.83
N ALA A 16 19.84 1.97 -3.61
CA ALA A 16 19.66 0.56 -3.97
C ALA A 16 18.50 -0.09 -3.19
N GLY A 17 18.38 0.19 -1.89
CA GLY A 17 17.27 -0.28 -1.07
C GLY A 17 15.92 0.26 -1.53
N ALA A 18 15.82 1.57 -1.80
CA ALA A 18 14.60 2.20 -2.31
C ALA A 18 14.18 1.62 -3.67
N PHE A 19 15.16 1.35 -4.54
CA PHE A 19 14.92 0.74 -5.84
C PHE A 19 14.48 -0.73 -5.73
N TRP A 20 15.10 -1.50 -4.83
CA TRP A 20 14.69 -2.87 -4.53
C TRP A 20 13.25 -2.95 -4.04
N PHE A 21 12.85 -2.04 -3.15
CA PHE A 21 11.48 -1.98 -2.64
C PHE A 21 10.45 -1.71 -3.75
N LYS A 22 10.76 -0.83 -4.71
CA LYS A 22 9.91 -0.60 -5.88
C LYS A 22 9.77 -1.86 -6.74
N TRP A 23 10.85 -2.62 -6.92
CA TRP A 23 10.82 -3.88 -7.66
C TRP A 23 10.03 -4.96 -6.93
N GLN A 24 10.12 -5.01 -5.61
CA GLN A 24 9.36 -5.94 -4.78
C GLN A 24 7.84 -5.78 -4.97
N LEU A 25 7.33 -4.56 -5.18
CA LEU A 25 5.92 -4.34 -5.51
C LEU A 25 5.55 -4.94 -6.89
N LEU A 26 6.42 -4.79 -7.89
CA LEU A 26 6.21 -5.32 -9.24
C LEU A 26 6.32 -6.85 -9.31
N GLU A 27 7.14 -7.44 -8.43
CA GLU A 27 7.30 -8.89 -8.29
C GLU A 27 6.32 -9.52 -7.30
N SER A 28 5.58 -8.70 -6.54
CA SER A 28 4.55 -9.18 -5.63
C SER A 28 3.50 -9.96 -6.42
N LYS A 29 3.17 -11.17 -5.97
CA LYS A 29 2.15 -12.01 -6.61
C LYS A 29 0.78 -11.44 -6.23
N PRO A 30 0.05 -10.82 -7.18
CA PRO A 30 -1.25 -10.26 -6.85
C PRO A 30 -2.23 -11.37 -6.51
N VAL A 31 -3.17 -11.07 -5.62
CA VAL A 31 -4.24 -11.97 -5.21
C VAL A 31 -5.59 -11.42 -5.67
N SER A 32 -6.58 -12.30 -5.83
CA SER A 32 -7.93 -11.92 -6.26
C SER A 32 -8.93 -12.27 -5.18
N LEU A 33 -9.83 -11.33 -4.87
CA LEU A 33 -10.92 -11.57 -3.93
C LEU A 33 -11.82 -12.72 -4.41
N THR A 34 -11.94 -13.76 -3.59
CA THR A 34 -12.81 -14.93 -3.88
C THR A 34 -14.27 -14.68 -3.56
N GLN A 35 -14.54 -13.71 -2.70
CA GLN A 35 -15.85 -13.23 -2.29
C GLN A 35 -15.87 -11.70 -2.20
N THR A 36 -17.06 -11.12 -2.11
CA THR A 36 -17.24 -9.70 -1.85
C THR A 36 -16.68 -9.36 -0.46
N LEU A 37 -15.94 -8.26 -0.35
CA LEU A 37 -15.36 -7.79 0.91
C LEU A 37 -16.00 -6.46 1.31
N SER A 38 -16.61 -6.40 2.49
CA SER A 38 -17.09 -5.15 3.06
C SER A 38 -15.90 -4.39 3.65
N VAL A 39 -15.79 -3.11 3.34
CA VAL A 39 -14.71 -2.24 3.82
C VAL A 39 -15.30 -1.05 4.55
N GLN A 40 -14.73 -0.66 5.68
CA GLN A 40 -15.20 0.50 6.43
C GLN A 40 -14.09 1.53 6.63
N SER A 41 -14.43 2.80 6.46
CA SER A 41 -13.56 3.93 6.84
C SER A 41 -13.97 4.52 8.20
N SER A 42 -15.23 4.36 8.60
CA SER A 42 -15.80 4.74 9.89
C SER A 42 -17.09 3.94 10.11
N SER A 43 -17.67 3.97 11.32
CA SER A 43 -18.87 3.20 11.67
C SER A 43 -20.05 3.40 10.73
N ASP A 44 -20.17 4.58 10.13
CA ASP A 44 -21.27 4.95 9.24
C ASP A 44 -20.88 4.94 7.75
N ASN A 45 -19.61 4.70 7.44
CA ASN A 45 -19.07 4.76 6.08
C ASN A 45 -18.55 3.39 5.65
N ILE A 46 -19.50 2.58 5.18
CA ILE A 46 -19.28 1.21 4.69
C ILE A 46 -19.33 1.23 3.16
N GLY A 47 -18.27 0.71 2.55
CA GLY A 47 -18.14 0.42 1.13
C GLY A 47 -18.00 -1.07 0.88
N VAL A 48 -17.95 -1.43 -0.41
CA VAL A 48 -17.87 -2.84 -0.82
C VAL A 48 -16.84 -2.97 -1.95
N LEU A 49 -15.92 -3.92 -1.78
CA LEU A 49 -15.04 -4.39 -2.84
C LEU A 49 -15.63 -5.65 -3.47
N PRO A 50 -15.91 -5.65 -4.79
CA PRO A 50 -16.53 -6.79 -5.44
C PRO A 50 -15.58 -8.00 -5.53
N LYS A 51 -16.16 -9.21 -5.56
CA LYS A 51 -15.45 -10.43 -5.93
C LYS A 51 -14.66 -10.21 -7.24
N GLY A 52 -13.44 -10.72 -7.27
CA GLY A 52 -12.54 -10.58 -8.41
C GLY A 52 -11.63 -9.34 -8.36
N THR A 53 -11.82 -8.45 -7.38
CA THR A 53 -10.90 -7.31 -7.16
C THR A 53 -9.47 -7.82 -6.94
N ILE A 54 -8.51 -7.24 -7.66
CA ILE A 54 -7.10 -7.60 -7.57
C ILE A 54 -6.42 -6.74 -6.51
N LEU A 55 -5.74 -7.40 -5.57
CA LEU A 55 -5.04 -6.82 -4.45
C LEU A 55 -3.54 -7.10 -4.56
N TYR A 56 -2.72 -6.09 -4.25
CA TYR A 56 -1.26 -6.19 -4.29
C TYR A 56 -0.70 -6.20 -2.87
N PRO A 57 0.12 -7.18 -2.48
CA PRO A 57 0.72 -7.22 -1.15
C PRO A 57 1.47 -5.93 -0.81
N TYR A 58 1.20 -5.36 0.37
CA TYR A 58 1.91 -4.20 0.90
C TYR A 58 2.73 -4.54 2.14
N SER A 59 2.07 -5.12 3.14
CA SER A 59 2.73 -5.57 4.37
C SER A 59 2.06 -6.81 4.92
N ASP A 60 2.89 -7.66 5.52
CA ASP A 60 2.47 -8.91 6.15
C ASP A 60 2.62 -8.76 7.67
N GLY A 61 1.60 -9.20 8.41
CA GLY A 61 1.52 -9.15 9.86
C GLY A 61 1.06 -10.51 10.39
N PRO A 62 1.27 -10.81 11.68
CA PRO A 62 1.01 -12.14 12.23
C PRO A 62 -0.45 -12.61 12.04
N ASP A 63 -1.41 -11.68 12.06
CA ASP A 63 -2.84 -11.98 11.98
C ASP A 63 -3.55 -11.20 10.86
N ILE A 64 -2.89 -10.22 10.24
CA ILE A 64 -3.50 -9.30 9.27
C ILE A 64 -2.48 -8.96 8.17
N GLU A 65 -2.89 -9.20 6.93
CA GLU A 65 -2.18 -8.73 5.73
C GLU A 65 -2.79 -7.42 5.24
N THR A 66 -1.95 -6.49 4.80
CA THR A 66 -2.38 -5.23 4.19
C THR A 66 -2.04 -5.24 2.70
N TYR A 67 -2.98 -4.73 1.89
CA TYR A 67 -2.86 -4.70 0.45
C TYR A 67 -3.05 -3.29 -0.13
N ILE A 68 -2.47 -3.05 -1.30
CA ILE A 68 -2.72 -1.88 -2.15
C ILE A 68 -3.77 -2.23 -3.21
N LEU A 69 -4.68 -1.29 -3.44
CA LEU A 69 -5.62 -1.28 -4.56
C LEU A 69 -5.29 -0.14 -5.53
N PHE A 70 -5.11 -0.45 -6.81
CA PHE A 70 -4.97 0.57 -7.85
C PHE A 70 -6.33 0.88 -8.47
N VAL A 71 -6.72 2.16 -8.43
CA VAL A 71 -7.97 2.64 -9.03
C VAL A 71 -7.65 3.70 -10.07
N ASN A 72 -8.05 3.45 -11.31
CA ASN A 72 -8.05 4.48 -12.34
C ASN A 72 -9.37 5.25 -12.26
N SER A 73 -9.31 6.55 -11.95
CA SER A 73 -10.49 7.41 -11.88
C SER A 73 -10.43 8.52 -12.92
N LYS A 74 -11.59 8.79 -13.55
CA LYS A 74 -11.80 10.00 -14.36
C LYS A 74 -12.43 11.15 -13.55
N TYR A 75 -12.88 10.87 -12.33
CA TYR A 75 -13.57 11.82 -11.45
C TYR A 75 -12.58 12.50 -10.52
N LEU A 76 -11.67 13.30 -11.08
CA LEU A 76 -10.61 13.96 -10.32
C LEU A 76 -11.15 14.96 -9.29
N ASN A 77 -12.36 15.47 -9.50
CA ASN A 77 -13.07 16.35 -8.57
C ASN A 77 -13.58 15.64 -7.30
N ALA A 78 -13.58 14.31 -7.28
CA ALA A 78 -13.97 13.50 -6.13
C ALA A 78 -12.75 13.01 -5.30
N ILE A 79 -11.55 13.52 -5.62
CA ILE A 79 -10.30 13.13 -4.98
C ILE A 79 -9.65 14.38 -4.38
N GLU A 80 -9.29 14.31 -3.11
CA GLU A 80 -8.51 15.33 -2.44
C GLU A 80 -7.19 14.76 -1.91
N ALA A 81 -6.16 15.60 -1.85
CA ALA A 81 -4.87 15.20 -1.30
C ALA A 81 -4.99 15.19 0.23
N VAL A 82 -4.79 14.02 0.83
CA VAL A 82 -4.76 13.84 2.28
C VAL A 82 -3.31 13.71 2.73
N GLY A 83 -2.93 14.43 3.79
CA GLY A 83 -1.64 14.27 4.43
C GLY A 83 -1.60 12.97 5.23
N PHE A 84 -0.41 12.35 5.34
CA PHE A 84 -0.26 11.22 6.25
C PHE A 84 -0.39 11.70 7.69
N GLU A 85 -1.39 11.21 8.43
CA GLU A 85 -1.55 11.50 9.86
C GLU A 85 -0.35 10.99 10.68
N ASN A 86 0.26 9.89 10.21
CA ASN A 86 1.45 9.30 10.80
C ASN A 86 2.58 9.26 9.79
N ILE A 87 3.74 9.82 10.16
CA ILE A 87 4.96 9.75 9.36
C ILE A 87 5.36 8.26 9.32
N MET A 88 5.13 7.61 8.18
CA MET A 88 5.47 6.21 7.86
C MET A 88 4.39 5.14 8.10
N THR A 89 3.10 5.50 8.26
CA THR A 89 2.03 4.48 8.26
C THR A 89 0.92 4.81 7.28
N VAL A 90 0.34 3.77 6.68
CA VAL A 90 -0.90 3.86 5.92
C VAL A 90 -2.07 3.72 6.90
N ALA A 91 -3.19 4.36 6.63
CA ALA A 91 -4.45 4.13 7.33
C ALA A 91 -5.33 3.22 6.44
N PRO A 92 -5.24 1.89 6.57
CA PRO A 92 -6.01 0.97 5.74
C PRO A 92 -7.50 1.06 6.09
N LEU A 93 -8.35 0.69 5.13
CA LEU A 93 -9.75 0.38 5.43
C LEU A 93 -9.82 -0.98 6.11
N ASP A 94 -10.62 -1.09 7.16
CA ASP A 94 -10.85 -2.39 7.79
C ASP A 94 -11.75 -3.23 6.90
N GLY A 95 -11.30 -4.44 6.58
CA GLY A 95 -12.04 -5.41 5.78
C GLY A 95 -12.72 -6.45 6.66
N TYR A 96 -13.99 -6.75 6.38
CA TYR A 96 -14.75 -7.79 7.06
C TYR A 96 -15.48 -8.68 6.05
N SER A 97 -15.43 -9.99 6.31
CA SER A 97 -16.35 -10.97 5.71
C SER A 97 -17.60 -11.01 6.58
N GLU A 98 -18.77 -10.89 5.98
CA GLU A 98 -19.99 -11.44 6.59
C GLU A 98 -19.88 -12.97 6.75
#